data_AF-A0A1B0G5Z9-F1
#
_entry.id   AF-A0A1B0G5Z9-F1
#
_cell.length_a   1.000
_cell.length_b   1.000
_cell.length_c   1.000
_cell.angle_alpha   90.00
_cell.angle_beta   90.00
_cell.angle_gamma   90.00
#
_symmetry.space_group_name_H-M   'P 1'
#
loop_
_entity.id
_entity.type
_entity.pdbx_description
1 polymer ?
#
loop_
_entity_poly.entity_id
_entity_poly.type
_entity_poly.pdbx_seq_one_letter_code
_entity_poly.pdbx_strand_id
1 'polypeptide(L)'
;MNFSFESTALPLINGLGSAEIQPQFSRDFSEKSASSVASSECDELNRVLILILARSMHIICSGDEMQPWYEELLSTIMQNTPHSWTSHCWGCFSTILSEFFRQNNHLIENKQLLKKSVEEEHRNWTCMTNENGIINHFIRPMMLFLCLLLREYSEKFSPDDSASHPPSPVYFSNVCLRFLPVLVVVILRFIELPVQHVHQILEVILDHLSILYKFYDPPITYLYNTLHFYERMLKDRPSLKTKLVLLLVPFAIYAPQLVC
;
A
#
# COMPACT_ATOMS: atom_id res chain seq x y z
N MET A 1 -1.94 -1.21 19.41
CA MET A 1 -0.89 -2.18 19.03
C MET A 1 -0.92 -2.52 17.55
N ASN A 2 -2.08 -2.78 16.92
CA ASN A 2 -2.17 -3.10 15.48
C ASN A 2 -1.49 -2.06 14.56
N PHE A 3 -1.75 -0.77 14.75
CA PHE A 3 -1.10 0.30 13.96
C PHE A 3 0.43 0.29 14.07
N SER A 4 0.99 -0.07 15.23
CA SER A 4 2.45 -0.17 15.41
C SER A 4 3.04 -1.37 14.67
N PHE A 5 2.30 -2.48 14.60
CA PHE A 5 2.72 -3.67 13.86
C PHE A 5 2.71 -3.41 12.35
N GLU A 6 1.60 -2.89 11.81
CA GLU A 6 1.48 -2.55 10.39
C GLU A 6 2.46 -1.46 9.95
N SER A 7 2.64 -0.42 10.78
CA SER A 7 3.61 0.65 10.54
C SER A 7 5.06 0.18 10.61
N THR A 8 5.34 -0.99 11.19
CA THR A 8 6.69 -1.61 11.23
C THR A 8 6.87 -2.60 10.10
N ALA A 9 5.83 -3.35 9.73
CA ALA A 9 5.86 -4.32 8.63
C ALA A 9 6.05 -3.65 7.27
N LEU A 10 5.38 -2.52 7.01
CA LEU A 10 5.44 -1.85 5.70
C LEU A 10 6.85 -1.39 5.29
N PRO A 11 7.66 -0.73 6.15
CA PRO A 11 9.06 -0.47 5.84
C PRO A 11 9.88 -1.73 5.55
N LEU A 12 9.68 -2.81 6.32
CA LEU A 12 10.41 -4.06 6.13
C LEU A 12 10.10 -4.69 4.78
N ILE A 13 8.82 -4.74 4.42
CA ILE A 13 8.36 -5.23 3.12
C ILE A 13 8.99 -4.38 2.00
N ASN A 14 8.87 -3.05 2.07
CA ASN A 14 9.45 -2.11 1.10
C ASN A 14 10.99 -2.20 0.99
N GLY A 15 11.66 -2.57 2.08
CA GLY A 15 13.11 -2.71 2.16
C GLY A 15 13.66 -4.02 1.59
N LEU A 16 12.80 -5.01 1.26
CA LEU A 16 13.26 -6.27 0.68
C LEU A 16 13.99 -6.03 -0.65
N GLY A 17 15.30 -6.26 -0.64
CA GLY A 17 16.13 -6.17 -1.82
C GLY A 17 15.78 -7.27 -2.81
N SER A 18 15.61 -6.94 -4.09
CA SER A 18 15.18 -7.93 -5.08
C SER A 18 16.07 -9.18 -5.09
N ALA A 19 17.39 -9.01 -5.00
CA ALA A 19 18.37 -10.11 -5.03
C ALA A 19 18.28 -11.05 -3.82
N GLU A 20 17.67 -10.58 -2.74
CA GLU A 20 17.55 -11.32 -1.48
C GLU A 20 16.26 -12.13 -1.41
N ILE A 21 15.21 -11.71 -2.12
CA ILE A 21 13.89 -12.34 -2.07
C ILE A 21 13.97 -13.81 -2.49
N GLN A 22 14.58 -14.11 -3.63
CA GLN A 22 14.60 -15.49 -4.14
C GLN A 22 15.30 -16.48 -3.19
N PRO A 23 16.54 -16.24 -2.71
CA PRO A 23 17.20 -17.17 -1.81
C PRO A 23 16.61 -17.19 -0.39
N GLN A 24 16.10 -16.06 0.12
CA GLN A 24 15.48 -16.01 1.45
C GLN A 24 14.15 -16.77 1.44
N PHE A 25 13.24 -16.46 0.51
CA PHE A 25 11.93 -17.10 0.47
C PHE A 25 12.04 -18.57 0.07
N SER A 26 12.95 -18.95 -0.83
CA SER A 26 13.16 -20.37 -1.14
C SER A 26 13.64 -21.17 0.08
N ARG A 27 14.39 -20.55 1.00
CA ARG A 27 14.83 -21.19 2.25
C ARG A 27 13.72 -21.16 3.31
N ASP A 28 13.07 -20.03 3.51
CA ASP A 28 12.01 -19.88 4.50
C ASP A 28 10.82 -20.80 4.17
N PHE A 29 10.44 -20.99 2.91
CA PHE A 29 9.35 -21.90 2.52
C PHE A 29 9.76 -23.38 2.55
N SER A 30 11.05 -23.66 2.65
CA SER A 30 11.55 -25.01 2.98
C SER A 30 11.42 -25.31 4.48
N GLU A 31 11.36 -24.29 5.35
CA GLU A 31 11.40 -24.45 6.81
C GLU A 31 10.10 -24.03 7.51
N LYS A 32 9.31 -23.12 6.91
CA LYS A 32 8.12 -22.47 7.47
C LYS A 32 7.01 -22.42 6.42
N SER A 33 5.75 -22.37 6.87
CA SER A 33 4.60 -22.23 5.97
C SER A 33 4.42 -20.80 5.47
N ALA A 34 3.84 -20.65 4.28
CA ALA A 34 3.48 -19.38 3.64
C ALA A 34 2.67 -18.42 4.56
N SER A 35 1.89 -19.00 5.48
CA SER A 35 1.08 -18.27 6.47
C SER A 35 1.90 -17.47 7.49
N SER A 36 3.20 -17.75 7.63
CA SER A 36 4.09 -16.96 8.50
C SER A 36 4.58 -15.66 7.85
N VAL A 37 4.42 -15.54 6.52
CA VAL A 37 4.89 -14.41 5.72
C VAL A 37 3.74 -13.52 5.25
N ALA A 38 2.60 -14.12 4.91
CA ALA A 38 1.39 -13.39 4.51
C ALA A 38 0.60 -12.88 5.73
N SER A 39 0.05 -11.67 5.63
CA SER A 39 -0.92 -11.19 6.63
C SER A 39 -2.23 -11.97 6.52
N SER A 40 -2.85 -12.30 7.66
CA SER A 40 -4.17 -12.93 7.71
C SER A 40 -5.34 -11.95 7.58
N GLU A 41 -5.10 -10.65 7.83
CA GLU A 41 -6.18 -9.66 7.99
C GLU A 41 -5.99 -8.40 7.13
N CYS A 42 -4.75 -7.99 6.84
CA CYS A 42 -4.48 -6.73 6.14
C CYS A 42 -4.21 -6.96 4.64
N ASP A 43 -5.16 -6.57 3.79
CA ASP A 43 -5.02 -6.71 2.35
C ASP A 43 -4.01 -5.71 1.77
N GLU A 44 -3.83 -4.52 2.35
CA GLU A 44 -2.82 -3.57 1.87
C GLU A 44 -1.39 -4.09 2.03
N LEU A 45 -1.05 -4.71 3.17
CA LEU A 45 0.28 -5.30 3.36
C LEU A 45 0.53 -6.43 2.34
N ASN A 46 -0.48 -7.27 2.12
CA ASN A 46 -0.41 -8.35 1.14
C ASN A 46 -0.31 -7.82 -0.30
N ARG A 47 -1.01 -6.74 -0.64
CA ARG A 47 -0.89 -6.06 -1.95
C ARG A 47 0.51 -5.50 -2.16
N VAL A 48 1.09 -4.84 -1.15
CA VAL A 48 2.45 -4.29 -1.24
C VAL A 48 3.47 -5.43 -1.40
N LEU A 49 3.31 -6.53 -0.66
CA LEU A 49 4.14 -7.72 -0.82
C LEU A 49 4.10 -8.26 -2.25
N ILE A 50 2.90 -8.40 -2.84
CA ILE A 50 2.74 -8.83 -4.25
C ILE A 50 3.48 -7.88 -5.21
N LEU A 51 3.36 -6.56 -5.03
CA LEU A 51 4.06 -5.58 -5.88
C LEU A 51 5.58 -5.73 -5.83
N ILE A 52 6.13 -6.00 -4.65
CA ILE A 52 7.57 -6.15 -4.45
C ILE A 52 8.07 -7.46 -5.05
N LEU A 53 7.30 -8.54 -4.91
CA LEU A 53 7.61 -9.81 -5.55
C LEU A 53 7.54 -9.69 -7.07
N ALA A 54 6.49 -9.06 -7.62
CA ALA A 54 6.35 -8.81 -9.05
C ALA A 54 7.54 -8.02 -9.60
N ARG A 55 7.99 -7.00 -8.86
CA ARG A 55 9.19 -6.23 -9.21
C ARG A 55 10.45 -7.08 -9.21
N SER A 56 10.63 -7.89 -8.17
CA SER A 56 11.84 -8.68 -8.00
C SER A 56 11.95 -9.79 -9.05
N MET A 57 10.81 -10.39 -9.42
CA MET A 57 10.71 -11.27 -10.58
C MET A 57 11.12 -10.54 -11.86
N HIS A 58 10.63 -9.33 -12.12
CA HIS A 58 11.02 -8.58 -13.31
C HIS A 58 12.52 -8.25 -13.37
N ILE A 59 13.18 -8.02 -12.23
CA ILE A 59 14.61 -7.66 -12.18
C ILE A 59 15.51 -8.91 -12.29
N ILE A 60 15.12 -10.05 -11.73
CA ILE A 60 16.00 -11.21 -11.53
C ILE A 60 15.57 -12.42 -12.35
N CYS A 61 14.26 -12.64 -12.46
CA CYS A 61 13.72 -13.77 -13.20
C CYS A 61 13.59 -13.38 -14.68
N SER A 62 14.59 -13.78 -15.46
CA SER A 62 14.57 -13.76 -16.91
C SER A 62 13.84 -14.96 -17.53
N GLY A 63 13.14 -15.76 -16.73
CA GLY A 63 12.43 -16.98 -17.16
C GLY A 63 10.91 -16.87 -17.02
N ASP A 64 10.20 -17.47 -17.98
CA ASP A 64 8.73 -17.54 -18.05
C ASP A 64 8.11 -18.57 -17.08
N GLU A 65 8.84 -19.06 -16.08
CA GLU A 65 8.36 -20.08 -15.14
C GLU A 65 8.20 -19.57 -13.71
N MET A 66 7.02 -19.83 -13.15
CA MET A 66 6.69 -19.52 -11.77
C MET A 66 7.35 -20.51 -10.81
N GLN A 67 8.05 -20.01 -9.79
CA GLN A 67 8.62 -20.87 -8.76
C GLN A 67 7.50 -21.42 -7.85
N PRO A 68 7.56 -22.70 -7.41
CA PRO A 68 6.49 -23.31 -6.62
C PRO A 68 6.12 -22.56 -5.33
N TRP A 69 7.11 -22.04 -4.60
CA TRP A 69 6.88 -21.26 -3.38
C TRP A 69 6.10 -19.96 -3.64
N TYR A 70 6.26 -19.38 -4.83
CA TYR A 70 5.57 -18.16 -5.22
C TYR A 70 4.08 -18.43 -5.47
N GLU A 71 3.74 -19.58 -6.07
CA GLU A 71 2.36 -20.02 -6.25
C GLU A 71 1.66 -20.31 -4.93
N GLU A 72 2.37 -21.00 -4.03
CA GLU A 72 1.87 -21.29 -2.68
C GLU A 72 1.61 -20.00 -1.89
N LEU A 73 2.54 -19.04 -1.93
CA LEU A 73 2.39 -17.75 -1.29
C LEU A 73 1.20 -16.96 -1.85
N LEU A 74 1.09 -16.84 -3.18
CA LEU A 74 -0.02 -16.11 -3.80
C LEU A 74 -1.37 -16.76 -3.47
N SER A 75 -1.44 -18.09 -3.48
CA SER A 75 -2.65 -18.83 -3.09
C SER A 75 -3.03 -18.58 -1.64
N THR A 76 -2.05 -18.56 -0.73
CA THR A 76 -2.25 -18.26 0.69
C THR A 76 -2.74 -16.82 0.89
N ILE A 77 -2.18 -15.86 0.17
CA ILE A 77 -2.60 -14.46 0.21
C ILE A 77 -4.06 -14.31 -0.27
N MET A 78 -4.44 -14.97 -1.36
CA MET A 78 -5.81 -14.94 -1.87
C MET A 78 -6.81 -15.60 -0.92
N GLN A 79 -6.39 -16.64 -0.19
CA GLN A 79 -7.21 -17.28 0.84
C GLN A 79 -7.40 -16.38 2.06
N ASN A 80 -6.34 -15.70 2.52
CA ASN A 80 -6.39 -14.84 3.69
C ASN A 80 -7.15 -13.53 3.40
N THR A 81 -6.78 -12.86 2.31
CA THR A 81 -7.28 -11.53 1.96
C THR A 81 -7.64 -11.51 0.47
N PRO A 82 -8.85 -11.97 0.09
CA PRO A 82 -9.27 -12.00 -1.31
C PRO A 82 -9.40 -10.58 -1.86
N HIS A 83 -8.64 -10.27 -2.92
CA HIS A 83 -8.63 -8.93 -3.50
C HIS A 83 -8.45 -8.96 -5.01
N SER A 84 -8.82 -7.85 -5.66
CA SER A 84 -8.67 -7.65 -7.10
C SER A 84 -7.65 -6.55 -7.42
N TRP A 85 -7.07 -6.69 -8.61
CA TRP A 85 -6.14 -5.75 -9.21
C TRP A 85 -6.80 -5.00 -10.36
N THR A 86 -6.42 -3.75 -10.53
CA THR A 86 -6.89 -2.91 -11.64
C THR A 86 -6.18 -3.29 -12.93
N SER A 87 -6.82 -2.99 -14.07
CA SER A 87 -6.29 -3.31 -15.41
C SER A 87 -4.91 -2.68 -15.68
N HIS A 88 -4.62 -1.52 -15.10
CA HIS A 88 -3.33 -0.85 -15.25
C HIS A 88 -2.20 -1.55 -14.48
N CYS A 89 -2.50 -2.23 -13.36
CA CYS A 89 -1.50 -3.01 -12.64
C CYS A 89 -1.12 -4.27 -13.40
N TRP A 90 -2.10 -4.93 -14.03
CA TRP A 90 -1.85 -6.10 -14.88
C TRP A 90 -0.87 -5.78 -16.02
N GLY A 91 -0.98 -4.58 -16.61
CA GLY A 91 -0.04 -4.15 -17.66
C GLY A 91 1.42 -4.01 -17.20
N CYS A 92 1.65 -3.91 -15.88
CA CYS A 92 2.99 -3.83 -15.29
C CYS A 92 3.50 -5.20 -14.77
N PHE A 93 2.62 -6.18 -14.62
CA PHE A 93 2.97 -7.50 -14.11
C PHE A 93 3.55 -8.38 -15.22
N SER A 94 4.28 -9.43 -14.84
CA SER A 94 4.65 -10.49 -15.78
C SER A 94 3.41 -11.19 -16.32
N THR A 95 3.52 -11.83 -17.49
CA THR A 95 2.42 -12.57 -18.12
C THR A 95 1.84 -13.62 -17.18
N ILE A 96 2.71 -14.38 -16.53
CA ILE A 96 2.36 -15.43 -15.56
C ILE A 96 1.52 -14.88 -14.41
N LEU A 97 1.96 -13.78 -13.80
CA LEU A 97 1.28 -13.18 -12.65
C LEU A 97 -0.09 -12.61 -13.06
N SER A 98 -0.16 -12.03 -14.26
CA SER A 98 -1.41 -11.54 -14.84
C SER A 98 -2.41 -12.67 -15.09
N GLU A 99 -1.93 -13.83 -15.56
CA GLU A 99 -2.77 -15.01 -15.76
C GLU A 99 -3.29 -15.58 -14.43
N PHE A 100 -2.43 -15.68 -13.41
CA PHE A 100 -2.82 -16.11 -12.07
C PHE A 100 -3.95 -15.25 -11.50
N PHE A 101 -3.81 -13.92 -11.51
CA PHE A 101 -4.84 -13.02 -10.99
C PHE A 101 -6.09 -12.95 -11.88
N ARG A 102 -5.97 -13.23 -13.18
CA ARG A 102 -7.15 -13.33 -14.06
C ARG A 102 -7.99 -14.56 -13.72
N GLN A 103 -7.35 -15.67 -13.34
CA GLN A 103 -8.03 -16.89 -12.91
C GLN A 103 -8.62 -16.76 -11.50
N ASN A 104 -7.94 -16.04 -10.61
CA ASN A 104 -8.34 -15.85 -9.20
C ASN A 104 -9.05 -14.50 -8.94
N ASN A 105 -9.63 -13.88 -9.96
CA ASN A 105 -10.17 -12.53 -9.81
C ASN A 105 -11.46 -12.53 -8.98
N HIS A 106 -11.45 -11.83 -7.85
CA HIS A 106 -12.64 -11.61 -7.05
C HIS A 106 -13.51 -10.48 -7.62
N LEU A 107 -14.83 -10.63 -7.49
CA LEU A 107 -15.79 -9.63 -7.96
C LEU A 107 -15.55 -8.29 -7.25
N ILE A 108 -15.32 -7.24 -8.05
CA ILE A 108 -15.27 -5.87 -7.57
C ILE A 108 -16.65 -5.53 -7.01
N GLU A 109 -16.74 -5.12 -5.74
CA GLU A 109 -17.99 -4.71 -5.13
C GLU A 109 -18.70 -3.65 -5.98
N ASN A 110 -20.00 -3.85 -6.20
CA ASN A 110 -20.78 -2.94 -7.01
C ASN A 110 -20.94 -1.61 -6.26
N LYS A 111 -20.32 -0.55 -6.78
CA LYS A 111 -20.38 0.82 -6.23
C LYS A 111 -21.80 1.30 -5.95
N GLN A 112 -22.79 0.89 -6.75
CA GLN A 112 -24.19 1.25 -6.53
C GLN A 112 -24.80 0.48 -5.35
N LEU A 113 -24.43 -0.80 -5.16
CA LEU A 113 -24.85 -1.58 -3.99
C LEU A 113 -24.25 -0.99 -2.72
N LEU A 114 -22.94 -0.69 -2.72
CA LEU A 114 -22.29 -0.05 -1.56
C LEU A 114 -22.98 1.26 -1.20
N LYS A 115 -23.27 2.12 -2.18
CA LYS A 115 -23.99 3.37 -1.95
C LYS A 115 -25.38 3.13 -1.34
N LYS A 116 -26.15 2.17 -1.87
CA LYS A 116 -27.46 1.81 -1.32
C LYS A 116 -27.36 1.30 0.12
N SER A 117 -26.40 0.42 0.41
CA SER A 117 -26.17 -0.08 1.77
C SER A 117 -25.81 1.04 2.74
N VAL A 118 -24.95 1.99 2.35
CA VAL A 118 -24.63 3.17 3.17
C VAL A 118 -25.87 4.06 3.38
N GLU A 119 -26.74 4.20 2.38
CA GLU A 119 -27.98 4.98 2.48
C GLU A 119 -29.06 4.33 3.35
N GLU A 120 -29.18 3.00 3.31
CA GLU A 120 -30.06 2.23 4.18
C GLU A 120 -29.57 2.27 5.63
N GLU A 121 -28.28 2.07 5.84
CA GLU A 121 -27.69 2.08 7.17
C GLU A 121 -27.73 3.47 7.83
N HIS A 122 -27.52 4.52 7.03
CA HIS A 122 -27.68 5.91 7.50
C HIS A 122 -29.13 6.20 7.92
N ARG A 123 -30.12 5.78 7.12
CA ARG A 123 -31.54 5.92 7.49
C ARG A 123 -31.88 5.17 8.77
N ASN A 124 -31.37 3.94 8.91
CA ASN A 124 -31.56 3.16 10.13
C ASN A 124 -30.99 3.89 11.35
N TRP A 125 -29.76 4.43 11.23
CA TRP A 125 -29.13 5.21 12.29
C TRP A 125 -29.96 6.44 12.67
N THR A 126 -30.44 7.23 11.70
CA THR A 126 -31.27 8.43 11.96
C THR A 126 -32.59 8.07 12.66
N CYS A 127 -33.12 6.86 12.45
CA CYS A 127 -34.32 6.38 13.11
C CYS A 127 -34.07 5.80 14.51
N MET A 128 -32.82 5.52 14.90
CA MET A 128 -32.49 5.03 16.24
C MET A 128 -32.50 6.19 17.24
N THR A 129 -33.35 6.10 18.26
CA THR A 129 -33.48 7.10 19.32
C THR A 129 -32.87 6.67 20.66
N ASN A 130 -32.48 5.40 20.78
CA ASN A 130 -31.92 4.82 22.01
C ASN A 130 -30.39 4.75 21.93
N GLU A 131 -29.70 5.50 22.79
CA GLU A 131 -28.23 5.54 22.86
C GLU A 131 -27.61 4.16 23.06
N ASN A 132 -28.18 3.31 23.92
CA ASN A 132 -27.69 1.95 24.13
C ASN A 132 -27.90 1.05 22.91
N GLY A 133 -28.93 1.32 22.10
CA GLY A 133 -29.18 0.61 20.84
C GLY A 133 -28.15 0.99 19.78
N ILE A 134 -27.83 2.28 19.67
CA ILE A 134 -26.83 2.83 18.77
C ILE A 134 -25.45 2.27 19.11
N ILE A 135 -25.04 2.33 20.37
CA ILE A 135 -23.73 1.86 20.83
C ILE A 135 -23.56 0.35 20.54
N ASN A 136 -24.55 -0.48 20.92
CA ASN A 136 -24.47 -1.92 20.66
C ASN A 136 -24.47 -2.27 19.16
N HIS A 137 -25.13 -1.45 18.34
CA HIS A 137 -25.16 -1.61 16.88
C HIS A 137 -23.80 -1.32 16.24
N PHE A 138 -23.12 -0.24 16.67
CA PHE A 138 -21.84 0.20 16.11
C PHE A 138 -20.59 -0.40 16.77
N ILE A 139 -20.71 -1.02 17.96
CA ILE A 139 -19.60 -1.77 18.59
C ILE A 139 -19.24 -3.03 17.79
N ARG A 140 -20.19 -3.60 17.05
CA ARG A 140 -19.91 -4.72 16.16
C ARG A 140 -19.05 -4.21 15.00
N PRO A 141 -17.96 -4.92 14.59
CA PRO A 141 -17.11 -4.49 13.50
C PRO A 141 -17.94 -4.32 12.22
N MET A 142 -18.20 -3.06 11.87
CA MET A 142 -19.03 -2.68 10.74
C MET A 142 -18.20 -1.89 9.75
N MET A 143 -18.02 -2.46 8.55
CA MET A 143 -17.18 -1.89 7.50
C MET A 143 -17.65 -0.53 6.98
N LEU A 144 -18.91 -0.14 7.26
CA LEU A 144 -19.52 1.12 6.79
C LEU A 144 -19.42 2.27 7.80
N PHE A 145 -18.95 2.02 9.04
CA PHE A 145 -18.98 3.02 10.11
C PHE A 145 -18.26 4.32 9.74
N LEU A 146 -17.08 4.25 9.13
CA LEU A 146 -16.34 5.43 8.66
C LEU A 146 -17.10 6.22 7.59
N CYS A 147 -17.81 5.54 6.68
CA CYS A 147 -18.64 6.20 5.66
C CYS A 147 -19.81 6.94 6.29
N LEU A 148 -20.41 6.39 7.34
CA LEU A 148 -21.50 7.01 8.09
C LEU A 148 -21.02 8.21 8.90
N LEU A 149 -19.87 8.09 9.58
CA LEU A 149 -19.23 9.22 10.26
C LEU A 149 -18.92 10.34 9.27
N LEU A 150 -18.24 10.05 8.16
CA LEU A 150 -17.93 11.08 7.16
C LEU A 150 -19.18 11.81 6.67
N ARG A 151 -20.31 11.09 6.55
CA ARG A 151 -21.59 11.66 6.14
C ARG A 151 -22.18 12.60 7.19
N GLU A 152 -22.27 12.19 8.46
CA GLU A 152 -22.78 13.04 9.55
C GLU A 152 -21.88 14.25 9.81
N TYR A 153 -20.55 14.05 9.84
CA TYR A 153 -19.59 15.11 10.13
C TYR A 153 -19.37 16.06 8.95
N SER A 154 -19.68 15.65 7.71
CA SER A 154 -19.73 16.58 6.57
C SER A 154 -20.78 17.67 6.74
N GLU A 155 -21.75 17.52 7.65
CA GLU A 155 -22.82 18.49 7.89
C GLU A 155 -22.58 19.36 9.14
N LYS A 156 -21.65 19.01 10.03
CA LYS A 156 -21.39 19.75 11.29
C LYS A 156 -19.91 19.73 11.67
N PHE A 157 -19.22 20.85 11.46
CA PHE A 157 -17.85 21.06 11.93
C PHE A 157 -17.86 21.75 13.31
N SER A 158 -17.42 21.05 14.36
CA SER A 158 -16.82 21.67 15.53
C SER A 158 -15.97 20.60 16.26
N PRO A 159 -14.65 20.78 16.38
CA PRO A 159 -13.83 19.88 17.20
C PRO A 159 -14.12 20.11 18.68
N ASP A 160 -14.45 19.05 19.42
CA ASP A 160 -14.51 19.07 20.89
C ASP A 160 -13.16 18.60 21.46
N ASP A 161 -12.50 19.48 22.20
CA ASP A 161 -11.13 19.32 22.74
C ASP A 161 -11.05 18.46 24.02
N SER A 162 -12.01 17.56 24.29
CA SER A 162 -12.15 16.92 25.62
C SER A 162 -11.56 15.50 25.76
N ALA A 163 -10.87 14.96 24.76
CA ALA A 163 -10.31 13.60 24.83
C ALA A 163 -8.92 13.55 25.52
N SER A 164 -8.90 13.26 26.83
CA SER A 164 -7.67 13.02 27.59
C SER A 164 -7.29 11.52 27.59
N HIS A 165 -6.71 11.02 26.50
CA HIS A 165 -6.04 9.71 26.51
C HIS A 165 -4.51 9.92 26.65
N PRO A 166 -3.83 9.21 27.56
CA PRO A 166 -2.39 9.30 27.68
C PRO A 166 -1.74 8.76 26.39
N PRO A 167 -0.93 9.56 25.68
CA PRO A 167 -0.27 9.10 24.48
C PRO A 167 0.72 7.98 24.83
N SER A 168 0.68 6.89 24.06
CA SER A 168 1.71 5.86 24.15
C SER A 168 3.09 6.48 23.90
N PRO A 169 4.15 6.03 24.58
CA PRO A 169 5.46 6.64 24.44
C PRO A 169 6.00 6.45 23.01
N VAL A 170 6.27 7.56 22.33
CA VAL A 170 6.79 7.61 20.97
C VAL A 170 8.23 8.08 21.02
N TYR A 171 9.19 7.15 20.95
CA TYR A 171 10.62 7.49 21.15
C TYR A 171 11.38 7.85 19.86
N PHE A 172 10.95 7.39 18.68
CA PHE A 172 11.72 7.57 17.42
C PHE A 172 10.90 7.86 16.15
N SER A 173 9.58 8.05 16.25
CA SER A 173 8.69 8.02 15.08
C SER A 173 7.66 9.15 15.09
N ASN A 174 7.64 10.00 14.07
CA ASN A 174 6.57 11.00 13.88
C ASN A 174 5.67 10.61 12.70
N VAL A 175 4.58 11.36 12.50
CA VAL A 175 3.64 11.11 11.40
C VAL A 175 4.35 11.16 10.04
N CYS A 176 5.31 12.06 9.84
CA CYS A 176 6.06 12.18 8.59
C CYS A 176 6.90 10.93 8.29
N LEU A 177 7.60 10.39 9.30
CA LEU A 177 8.42 9.18 9.15
C LEU A 177 7.55 7.93 8.96
N ARG A 178 6.38 7.86 9.62
CA ARG A 178 5.41 6.76 9.39
C ARG A 178 4.73 6.84 8.04
N PHE A 179 4.56 8.04 7.51
CA PHE A 179 3.96 8.26 6.21
C PHE A 179 4.91 7.92 5.07
N LEU A 180 6.23 7.93 5.32
CA LEU A 180 7.22 7.78 4.27
C LEU A 180 7.12 6.42 3.51
N PRO A 181 6.96 5.26 4.17
CA PRO A 181 6.69 4.00 3.48
C PRO A 181 5.38 4.01 2.68
N VAL A 182 4.36 4.75 3.14
CA VAL A 182 3.09 4.92 2.43
C VAL A 182 3.28 5.81 1.20
N LEU A 183 4.01 6.92 1.33
CA LEU A 183 4.36 7.82 0.24
C LEU A 183 5.09 7.08 -0.88
N VAL A 184 6.02 6.19 -0.52
CA VAL A 184 6.69 5.30 -1.46
C VAL A 184 5.67 4.51 -2.28
N VAL A 185 4.71 3.84 -1.65
CA VAL A 185 3.65 3.09 -2.34
C VAL A 185 2.78 4.03 -3.21
N VAL A 186 2.38 5.19 -2.68
CA VAL A 186 1.57 6.19 -3.42
C VAL A 186 2.26 6.60 -4.72
N ILE A 187 3.56 6.89 -4.70
CA ILE A 187 4.31 7.25 -5.92
C ILE A 187 4.24 6.13 -6.95
N LEU A 188 4.44 4.87 -6.55
CA LEU A 188 4.36 3.71 -7.45
C LEU A 188 2.98 3.62 -8.11
N ARG A 189 1.92 3.75 -7.32
CA ARG A 189 0.54 3.71 -7.83
C ARG A 189 0.24 4.86 -8.78
N PHE A 190 0.78 6.05 -8.52
CA PHE A 190 0.59 7.21 -9.39
C PHE A 190 1.36 7.08 -10.72
N ILE A 191 2.48 6.35 -10.74
CA ILE A 191 3.20 6.03 -11.99
C ILE A 191 2.41 5.03 -12.85
N GLU A 192 1.77 4.04 -12.21
CA GLU A 192 0.95 3.01 -12.89
C GLU A 192 -0.30 3.57 -13.58
N LEU A 193 -0.89 4.63 -13.02
CA LEU A 193 -2.12 5.22 -13.56
C LEU A 193 -1.82 6.01 -14.83
N PRO A 194 -2.41 5.68 -16.00
CA PRO A 194 -2.13 6.38 -17.26
C PRO A 194 -2.84 7.73 -17.41
N VAL A 195 -3.23 8.37 -16.30
CA VAL A 195 -4.08 9.57 -16.28
C VAL A 195 -3.22 10.82 -16.14
N GLN A 196 -3.23 11.70 -17.14
CA GLN A 196 -2.39 12.91 -17.17
C GLN A 196 -2.54 13.80 -15.92
N HIS A 197 -3.78 13.97 -15.43
CA HIS A 197 -4.03 14.77 -14.23
C HIS A 197 -3.40 14.17 -12.96
N VAL A 198 -3.36 12.84 -12.85
CA VAL A 198 -2.72 12.15 -11.71
C VAL A 198 -1.22 12.43 -11.68
N HIS A 199 -0.58 12.53 -12.85
CA HIS A 199 0.84 12.88 -12.93
C HIS A 199 1.12 14.33 -12.53
N GLN A 200 0.24 15.27 -12.86
CA GLN A 200 0.36 16.65 -12.36
C GLN A 200 0.30 16.68 -10.84
N ILE A 201 -0.60 15.90 -10.24
CA ILE A 201 -0.68 15.77 -8.77
C ILE A 201 0.59 15.13 -8.22
N LEU A 202 1.13 14.08 -8.87
CA LEU A 202 2.39 13.45 -8.48
C LEU A 202 3.54 14.46 -8.48
N GLU A 203 3.62 15.31 -9.49
CA GLU A 203 4.62 16.36 -9.58
C GLU A 203 4.54 17.36 -8.41
N VAL A 204 3.32 17.75 -8.01
CA VAL A 204 3.08 18.62 -6.85
C VAL A 204 3.45 17.91 -5.54
N ILE A 205 3.07 16.64 -5.40
CA ILE A 205 3.43 15.82 -4.23
C ILE A 205 4.96 15.75 -4.09
N LEU A 206 5.66 15.52 -5.20
CA LEU A 206 7.12 15.48 -5.23
C LEU A 206 7.74 16.82 -4.86
N ASP A 207 7.19 17.94 -5.33
CA ASP A 207 7.70 19.28 -5.00
C ASP A 207 7.59 19.61 -3.51
N HIS A 208 6.53 19.15 -2.84
CA HIS A 208 6.31 19.44 -1.41
C HIS A 208 6.90 18.40 -0.46
N LEU A 209 6.87 17.11 -0.83
CA LEU A 209 7.19 16.00 0.07
C LEU A 209 8.52 15.31 -0.24
N SER A 210 9.23 15.69 -1.31
CA SER A 210 10.54 15.11 -1.64
C SER A 210 11.56 15.23 -0.51
N ILE A 211 11.49 16.28 0.32
CA ILE A 211 12.39 16.44 1.47
C ILE A 211 12.31 15.28 2.47
N LEU A 212 11.17 14.59 2.54
CA LEU A 212 11.00 13.42 3.40
C LEU A 212 11.92 12.28 2.98
N TYR A 213 12.23 12.14 1.68
CA TYR A 213 13.12 11.10 1.17
C TYR A 213 14.56 11.20 1.65
N LYS A 214 14.96 12.32 2.28
CA LYS A 214 16.20 12.40 3.05
C LYS A 214 16.29 11.35 4.16
N PHE A 215 15.16 10.93 4.71
CA PHE A 215 15.06 9.96 5.80
C PHE A 215 14.70 8.56 5.31
N TYR A 216 14.63 8.34 3.99
CA TYR A 216 14.35 7.03 3.43
C TYR A 216 15.65 6.27 3.20
N ASP A 217 15.68 5.01 3.60
CA ASP A 217 16.81 4.10 3.43
C ASP A 217 16.30 2.78 2.85
N PRO A 218 16.79 2.27 1.69
CA PRO A 218 17.80 2.84 0.78
C PRO A 218 17.21 3.60 -0.44
N PRO A 219 17.48 4.91 -0.62
CA PRO A 219 16.81 5.75 -1.61
C PRO A 219 17.27 5.48 -3.05
N ILE A 220 18.54 5.13 -3.28
CA ILE A 220 19.06 4.77 -4.62
C ILE A 220 18.45 3.47 -5.11
N THR A 221 18.45 2.44 -4.26
CA THR A 221 17.91 1.12 -4.63
C THR A 221 16.45 1.25 -5.01
N TYR A 222 15.67 2.01 -4.24
CA TYR A 222 14.29 2.31 -4.58
C TYR A 222 14.13 3.05 -5.90
N LEU A 223 14.94 4.09 -6.15
CA LEU A 223 14.90 4.83 -7.41
C LEU A 223 15.25 3.91 -8.60
N TYR A 224 16.33 3.14 -8.49
CA TYR A 224 16.74 2.17 -9.52
C TYR A 224 15.61 1.18 -9.82
N ASN A 225 15.09 0.54 -8.77
CA ASN A 225 13.99 -0.42 -8.85
C ASN A 225 12.74 0.16 -9.50
N THR A 226 12.40 1.40 -9.16
CA THR A 226 11.23 2.11 -9.71
C THR A 226 11.44 2.46 -11.19
N LEU A 227 12.59 3.01 -11.55
CA LEU A 227 12.90 3.39 -12.92
C LEU A 227 12.99 2.18 -13.85
N HIS A 228 13.56 1.08 -13.36
CA HIS A 228 13.72 -0.15 -14.14
C HIS A 228 12.39 -0.87 -14.34
N PHE A 229 11.60 -1.05 -13.27
CA PHE A 229 10.31 -1.74 -13.35
C PHE A 229 9.28 -0.98 -14.19
N TYR A 230 9.23 0.35 -14.07
CA TYR A 230 8.29 1.19 -14.83
C TYR A 230 8.90 1.81 -16.09
N GLU A 231 9.97 1.23 -16.64
CA GLU A 231 10.67 1.78 -17.81
C GLU A 231 9.70 2.07 -18.96
N ARG A 232 8.82 1.11 -19.29
CA ARG A 232 7.83 1.23 -20.37
C ARG A 232 6.89 2.42 -20.15
N MET A 233 6.43 2.64 -18.92
CA MET A 233 5.50 3.71 -18.56
C MET A 233 6.19 5.08 -18.49
N LEU A 234 7.47 5.11 -18.11
CA LEU A 234 8.26 6.33 -17.98
C LEU A 234 8.93 6.75 -19.29
N LYS A 235 9.03 5.85 -20.28
CA LYS A 235 9.64 6.14 -21.59
C LYS A 235 8.96 7.31 -22.30
N ASP A 236 7.63 7.33 -22.28
CA ASP A 236 6.84 8.39 -22.92
C ASP A 236 6.71 9.65 -22.04
N ARG A 237 7.39 9.68 -20.88
CA ARG A 237 7.24 10.71 -19.83
C ARG A 237 8.60 11.17 -19.30
N PRO A 238 9.45 11.78 -20.14
CA PRO A 238 10.80 12.19 -19.74
C PRO A 238 10.81 13.25 -18.63
N SER A 239 9.81 14.14 -18.55
CA SER A 239 9.72 15.16 -17.49
C SER A 239 9.60 14.54 -16.10
N LEU A 240 8.66 13.59 -15.93
CA LEU A 240 8.45 12.88 -14.67
C LEU A 240 9.66 12.04 -14.28
N LYS A 241 10.26 11.34 -15.27
CA LYS A 241 11.49 10.56 -15.05
C LYS A 241 12.63 11.45 -14.53
N THR A 242 12.86 12.60 -15.17
CA THR A 242 13.86 13.57 -14.74
C THR A 242 13.54 14.11 -13.35
N LYS A 243 12.27 14.41 -13.04
CA LYS A 243 11.86 14.93 -11.73
C LYS A 243 12.10 13.94 -10.61
N LEU A 244 11.77 12.66 -10.82
CA LEU A 244 12.05 11.58 -9.86
C LEU A 244 13.56 11.47 -9.57
N VAL A 245 14.40 11.52 -10.61
CA VAL A 245 15.86 11.47 -10.46
C VAL A 245 16.37 12.71 -9.72
N LEU A 246 16.01 13.91 -10.16
CA LEU A 246 16.50 15.17 -9.60
C LEU A 246 16.07 15.39 -8.15
N LEU A 247 14.90 14.89 -7.76
CA LEU A 247 14.41 15.06 -6.39
C LEU A 247 14.90 13.97 -5.45
N LEU A 248 15.20 12.76 -5.93
CA LEU A 248 15.59 11.64 -5.05
C LEU A 248 17.11 11.45 -4.97
N VAL A 249 17.86 11.71 -6.04
CA VAL A 249 19.33 11.53 -6.08
C VAL A 249 20.08 12.45 -5.13
N PRO A 250 19.79 13.76 -5.01
CA PRO A 250 20.52 14.64 -4.10
C PRO A 250 20.44 14.14 -2.66
N PHE A 251 19.26 13.72 -2.21
CA PHE A 251 19.10 13.20 -0.85
C PHE A 251 19.86 11.90 -0.65
N ALA A 252 19.96 11.05 -1.67
CA ALA A 252 20.76 9.84 -1.60
C ALA A 252 22.28 10.08 -1.55
N ILE A 253 22.79 11.13 -2.22
CA ILE A 253 24.21 11.49 -2.20
C ILE A 253 24.59 12.21 -0.89
N TYR A 254 23.69 13.00 -0.32
CA TYR A 254 23.92 13.76 0.92
C TYR A 254 23.50 13.00 2.20
N ALA A 255 22.82 11.86 2.11
CA ALA A 255 22.46 11.00 3.24
C ALA A 255 23.62 10.45 4.09
N PRO A 256 24.88 10.25 3.62
CA PRO A 256 25.92 9.63 4.45
C PRO A 256 26.40 10.48 5.64
N GLN A 257 25.92 11.71 5.84
CA GLN A 257 26.49 12.63 6.84
C GLN A 257 25.68 12.77 8.15
N LEU A 258 24.64 11.96 8.38
CA LEU A 258 23.81 12.06 9.60
C LEU A 258 23.76 10.78 10.45
N VAL A 259 24.74 9.89 10.28
CA VAL A 259 25.02 8.81 11.24
C VAL A 259 26.32 9.15 11.97
N CYS A 260 26.19 9.89 13.07
CA CYS A 260 27.16 10.01 14.15
C CYS A 260 26.37 10.14 15.46
#